data_AF-A0A7V8FDG0-F1
#
_entry.id   AF-A0A7V8FDG0-F1
#
_cell.length_a   1.000
_cell.length_b   1.000
_cell.length_c   1.000
_cell.angle_alpha   90.00
_cell.angle_beta   90.00
_cell.angle_gamma   90.00
#
_symmetry.space_group_name_H-M   'P 1'
#
loop_
_entity.id
_entity.type
_entity.pdbx_description
1 polymer ?
#
loop_
_entity_poly.entity_id
_entity_poly.type
_entity_poly.pdbx_seq_one_letter_code
_entity_poly.pdbx_strand_id
1 'polypeptide(L)'
;MSANRPPLSPLSTLIFASRWLQLPLYLGLIVAQCVYVFLFGKELWHLISHSVSMGEQQIMLIVLGLIDVVMISNLLVMVIVGGYETFVSRLRLEGHPDQPE
;
A
#
# COMPACT_ATOMS: atom_id res chain seq x y z
N MET A 1 42.09 -26.35 14.67
CA MET A 1 41.07 -26.39 13.60
C MET A 1 39.72 -26.66 14.24
N SER A 2 38.85 -25.66 14.36
CA SER A 2 37.40 -25.82 14.53
C SER A 2 36.73 -24.44 14.63
N ALA A 3 36.38 -23.87 13.47
CA ALA A 3 35.51 -22.70 13.41
C ALA A 3 34.05 -23.15 13.66
N ASN A 4 33.51 -22.78 14.81
CA ASN A 4 32.12 -23.04 15.18
C ASN A 4 31.22 -22.09 14.36
N ARG A 5 30.47 -22.62 13.39
CA ARG A 5 29.53 -21.83 12.58
C ARG A 5 28.24 -21.62 13.39
N PRO A 6 27.75 -20.38 13.58
CA PRO A 6 26.51 -20.16 14.31
C PRO A 6 25.32 -20.85 13.60
N PRO A 7 24.38 -21.45 14.33
CA PRO A 7 23.18 -22.05 13.75
C PRO A 7 22.30 -20.96 13.13
N LEU A 8 21.77 -21.22 11.93
CA LEU A 8 20.83 -20.33 11.24
C LEU A 8 19.63 -20.06 12.15
N SER A 9 19.44 -18.80 12.54
CA SER A 9 18.41 -18.43 13.51
C SER A 9 17.00 -18.64 12.92
N PRO A 10 16.05 -19.25 13.64
CA PRO A 10 14.66 -19.43 13.19
C PRO A 10 13.95 -18.09 12.88
N LEU A 11 14.53 -16.98 13.35
CA LEU A 11 14.15 -15.60 13.04
C LEU A 11 14.33 -15.27 11.54
N SER A 12 15.38 -15.78 10.90
CA SER A 12 15.64 -15.55 9.47
C SER A 12 14.58 -16.22 8.57
N THR A 13 14.16 -17.45 8.89
CA THR A 13 13.09 -18.17 8.17
C THR A 13 11.73 -17.47 8.31
N LEU A 14 11.42 -16.92 9.48
CA LEU A 14 10.20 -16.13 9.72
C LEU A 14 10.19 -14.80 8.94
N ILE A 15 11.34 -14.12 8.85
CA ILE A 15 11.49 -12.91 8.02
C ILE A 15 11.33 -13.25 6.52
N PHE A 16 11.86 -14.37 6.06
CA PHE A 16 11.72 -14.82 4.67
C PHE A 16 10.27 -15.19 4.31
N ALA A 17 9.56 -15.87 5.21
CA ALA A 17 8.15 -16.23 5.02
C ALA A 17 7.23 -15.00 5.00
N SER A 18 7.48 -14.01 5.88
CA SER A 18 6.72 -12.75 5.93
C SER A 18 6.77 -11.98 4.60
N ARG A 19 7.91 -12.03 3.90
CA ARG A 19 8.11 -11.38 2.59
C ARG A 19 7.28 -11.98 1.47
N TRP A 20 7.12 -13.30 1.46
CA TRP A 20 6.32 -13.99 0.44
C TRP A 20 4.82 -13.70 0.58
N LEU A 21 4.35 -13.43 1.80
CA LEU A 21 2.98 -13.01 2.08
C LEU A 21 2.72 -11.54 1.71
N GLN A 22 3.73 -10.69 1.87
CA GLN A 22 3.64 -9.25 1.56
C GLN A 22 3.51 -8.96 0.07
N LEU A 23 4.18 -9.75 -0.78
CA LEU A 23 4.16 -9.55 -2.23
C LEU A 23 2.75 -9.62 -2.86
N PRO A 24 1.94 -10.67 -2.63
CA PRO A 24 0.56 -10.73 -3.13
C PRO A 24 -0.34 -9.67 -2.48
N LEU A 25 -0.10 -9.31 -1.21
CA LEU A 25 -0.83 -8.23 -0.55
C LEU A 25 -0.60 -6.88 -1.24
N TYR A 26 0.65 -6.49 -1.52
CA TYR A 26 0.93 -5.24 -2.23
C TYR A 26 0.33 -5.22 -3.62
N LEU A 27 0.37 -6.35 -4.35
CA LEU A 27 -0.24 -6.46 -5.66
C LEU A 27 -1.77 -6.25 -5.58
N GLY A 28 -2.41 -6.83 -4.56
CA GLY A 28 -3.82 -6.60 -4.26
C GLY A 28 -4.14 -5.14 -3.94
N LEU A 29 -3.30 -4.46 -3.14
CA LEU A 29 -3.46 -3.04 -2.81
C LEU A 29 -3.35 -2.14 -4.04
N ILE A 30 -2.44 -2.43 -4.98
CA ILE A 30 -2.31 -1.70 -6.24
C ILE A 30 -3.58 -1.84 -7.08
N VAL A 31 -4.10 -3.06 -7.22
CA VAL A 31 -5.35 -3.31 -7.96
C VAL A 31 -6.53 -2.59 -7.30
N ALA A 32 -6.62 -2.66 -5.97
CA ALA A 32 -7.65 -1.94 -5.21
C ALA A 32 -7.56 -0.42 -5.46
N GLN A 33 -6.36 0.15 -5.43
CA GLN A 33 -6.13 1.57 -5.73
C GLN A 33 -6.64 1.95 -7.13
N CYS A 34 -6.34 1.13 -8.15
CA CYS A 34 -6.84 1.37 -9.51
C CYS A 34 -8.37 1.38 -9.59
N VAL A 35 -9.03 0.44 -8.90
CA VAL A 35 -10.49 0.37 -8.83
C VAL A 35 -11.08 1.60 -8.12
N TYR A 36 -10.48 2.03 -7.01
CA TYR A 36 -10.94 3.22 -6.27
C TYR A 36 -10.82 4.50 -7.09
N VAL A 37 -9.72 4.68 -7.82
CA VAL A 37 -9.55 5.84 -8.73
C VAL A 37 -10.63 5.84 -9.81
N PHE A 38 -10.96 4.67 -10.37
CA PHE A 38 -12.03 4.56 -11.36
C PHE A 38 -13.41 4.87 -10.76
N LEU A 39 -13.70 4.34 -9.56
CA LEU A 39 -14.94 4.62 -8.83
C LEU A 39 -15.10 6.12 -8.55
N PHE A 40 -14.04 6.76 -8.07
CA PHE A 40 -14.01 8.21 -7.85
C PHE A 40 -14.35 8.98 -9.13
N GLY A 41 -13.73 8.63 -10.25
CA GLY A 41 -14.04 9.26 -11.55
C GLY A 41 -15.50 9.09 -11.95
N LYS A 42 -16.07 7.89 -11.77
CA LYS A 42 -17.48 7.60 -12.07
C LYS A 42 -18.42 8.42 -11.18
N GLU A 43 -18.17 8.47 -9.87
CA GLU A 43 -18.98 9.23 -8.90
C GLU A 43 -18.90 10.73 -9.16
N LEU A 44 -17.70 11.25 -9.45
CA LEU A 44 -17.50 12.64 -9.81
C LEU A 44 -18.24 13.01 -11.10
N TRP A 45 -18.17 12.16 -12.13
CA TRP A 45 -18.91 12.37 -13.37
C TRP A 45 -20.42 12.34 -13.14
N HIS A 46 -20.90 11.41 -12.31
CA HIS A 46 -22.31 11.32 -11.93
C HIS A 46 -22.78 12.61 -11.23
N LEU A 47 -21.99 13.09 -10.27
CA LEU A 47 -22.28 14.33 -9.54
C LEU A 47 -22.32 15.53 -10.49
N ILE A 48 -21.33 15.70 -11.37
CA ILE A 48 -21.29 16.83 -12.30
C ILE A 48 -22.49 16.79 -13.26
N SER A 49 -22.77 15.62 -13.85
CA SER A 49 -23.82 15.48 -14.87
C SER A 49 -25.25 15.57 -14.32
N HIS A 50 -25.49 15.13 -13.08
CA HIS A 50 -26.84 15.08 -12.50
C HIS A 50 -27.06 16.10 -11.38
N SER A 51 -26.07 16.92 -11.02
CA SER A 51 -26.14 17.95 -9.97
C SER A 51 -27.37 18.87 -10.08
N VAL A 52 -27.80 19.19 -11.30
CA VAL A 52 -28.94 20.10 -11.55
C VAL A 52 -30.30 19.42 -11.38
N SER A 53 -30.35 18.09 -11.47
CA SER A 53 -31.58 17.29 -11.32
C SER A 53 -31.71 16.58 -9.96
N MET A 54 -30.63 16.55 -9.17
CA MET A 54 -30.58 15.84 -7.89
C MET A 54 -30.93 16.77 -6.72
N GLY A 55 -31.63 16.25 -5.73
CA GLY A 55 -31.91 16.99 -4.49
C GLY A 55 -30.65 17.16 -3.63
N GLU A 56 -30.62 18.22 -2.81
CA GLU A 56 -29.49 18.57 -1.93
C GLU A 56 -29.00 17.39 -1.07
N GLN A 57 -29.93 16.62 -0.49
CA GLN A 57 -29.60 15.48 0.37
C GLN A 57 -28.81 14.39 -0.37
N GLN A 58 -29.10 14.19 -1.66
CA GLN A 58 -28.44 13.18 -2.48
C GLN A 58 -27.05 13.63 -2.92
N ILE A 59 -26.91 14.92 -3.25
CA ILE A 59 -25.61 15.55 -3.51
C ILE A 59 -24.70 15.40 -2.28
N MET A 60 -25.21 15.70 -1.08
CA MET A 60 -24.45 15.56 0.17
C MET A 60 -23.94 14.12 0.37
N LEU A 61 -24.78 13.10 0.14
CA LEU A 61 -24.38 11.70 0.28
C LEU A 61 -23.26 11.32 -0.71
N ILE A 62 -23.35 11.75 -1.97
CA ILE A 62 -22.32 11.50 -2.97
C ILE A 62 -21.01 12.22 -2.59
N VAL A 63 -21.09 13.47 -2.12
CA VAL A 63 -19.90 14.21 -1.68
C VAL A 63 -19.24 13.53 -0.48
N LEU A 64 -20.01 13.06 0.51
CA LEU A 64 -19.45 12.30 1.63
C LEU A 64 -18.75 11.02 1.16
N GLY A 65 -19.33 10.31 0.19
CA GLY A 65 -18.71 9.12 -0.42
C GLY A 65 -17.41 9.45 -1.16
N LEU A 66 -17.40 10.53 -1.94
CA LEU A 66 -16.20 11.01 -2.63
C LEU A 66 -15.07 11.36 -1.64
N ILE A 67 -15.40 12.01 -0.52
CA ILE A 67 -14.44 12.34 0.53
C ILE A 67 -13.84 11.08 1.16
N ASP A 68 -14.67 10.08 1.46
CA ASP A 68 -14.23 8.82 2.06
C ASP A 68 -13.24 8.07 1.14
N VAL A 69 -13.57 7.97 -0.15
CA VAL A 69 -12.69 7.33 -1.15
C VAL A 69 -11.33 8.03 -1.23
N VAL A 70 -11.30 9.36 -1.20
CA VAL A 70 -10.04 10.14 -1.22
C VAL A 70 -9.23 9.91 0.06
N MET A 71 -9.88 9.88 1.22
CA MET A 71 -9.22 9.61 2.50
C MET A 71 -8.54 8.23 2.50
N ILE A 72 -9.28 7.18 2.11
CA ILE A 72 -8.74 5.82 2.02
C ILE A 72 -7.62 5.73 0.99
N SER A 73 -7.76 6.38 -0.16
CA SER A 73 -6.75 6.38 -1.22
C SER A 73 -5.42 6.98 -0.75
N ASN A 74 -5.46 8.06 0.04
CA ASN A 74 -4.25 8.68 0.57
C ASN A 74 -3.57 7.79 1.63
N LEU A 75 -4.36 7.13 2.49
CA LEU A 75 -3.84 6.14 3.44
C LEU A 75 -3.22 4.93 2.72
N LEU A 76 -3.85 4.45 1.65
CA LEU A 76 -3.33 3.35 0.84
C LEU A 76 -1.99 3.69 0.19
N VAL A 77 -1.84 4.89 -0.38
CA VAL A 77 -0.56 5.35 -0.93
C VAL A 77 0.52 5.35 0.15
N MET A 78 0.21 5.80 1.36
CA MET A 78 1.14 5.75 2.49
C MET A 78 1.56 4.32 2.84
N VAL A 79 0.62 3.36 2.87
CA VAL A 79 0.91 1.95 3.16
C VAL A 79 1.75 1.31 2.05
N ILE A 80 1.50 1.66 0.79
CA ILE A 80 2.27 1.17 -0.36
C ILE A 80 3.70 1.73 -0.32
N VAL A 81 3.88 3.05 -0.14
CA VAL A 81 5.21 3.69 -0.11
C VAL A 81 6.00 3.31 1.14
N GLY A 82 5.39 3.39 2.33
CA GLY A 82 6.03 2.96 3.57
C GLY A 82 6.34 1.46 3.58
N GLY A 83 5.52 0.66 2.92
CA GLY A 83 5.75 -0.75 2.66
C GLY A 83 6.94 -1.01 1.75
N TYR A 84 7.01 -0.32 0.60
CA TYR A 84 8.13 -0.39 -0.33
C TYR A 84 9.44 0.05 0.34
N GLU A 85 9.44 1.17 1.07
CA GLU A 85 10.57 1.63 1.88
C GLU A 85 11.00 0.56 2.89
N THR A 86 10.06 -0.06 3.61
CA THR A 86 10.40 -1.05 4.64
C THR A 86 10.97 -2.35 4.05
N PHE A 87 10.43 -2.85 2.93
CA PHE A 87 10.80 -4.16 2.38
C PHE A 87 11.88 -4.10 1.29
N VAL A 88 11.90 -3.05 0.46
CA VAL A 88 12.85 -2.86 -0.65
C VAL A 88 14.05 -2.00 -0.25
N SER A 89 13.93 -0.98 0.61
CA SER A 89 15.12 -0.21 1.04
C SER A 89 16.06 -1.05 1.91
N ARG A 90 15.50 -1.91 2.79
CA ARG A 90 16.27 -2.89 3.57
C ARG A 90 16.99 -3.90 2.68
N LEU A 91 16.37 -4.30 1.55
CA LEU A 91 16.99 -5.19 0.55
C LEU A 91 18.18 -4.56 -0.17
N ARG A 92 18.23 -3.22 -0.26
CA ARG A 92 19.29 -2.49 -0.95
C ARG A 92 20.39 -1.98 -0.01
N LEU A 93 20.23 -2.19 1.31
CA LEU A 93 21.20 -1.85 2.35
C LEU A 93 21.91 -3.08 2.96
N GLU A 94 21.67 -4.30 2.48
CA GLU A 94 22.55 -5.47 2.73
C GLU A 94 23.75 -5.49 1.75
N GLY A 95 24.29 -4.31 1.44
CA GLY A 95 25.37 -4.11 0.49
C GLY A 95 26.39 -3.05 0.91
N HIS A 96 26.35 -2.57 2.16
CA HIS A 96 27.49 -1.85 2.72
C HIS A 96 28.30 -2.82 3.60
N PRO A 97 29.42 -3.34 3.09
CA PRO A 97 30.39 -3.99 3.93
C PRO A 97 30.93 -2.89 4.87
N ASP A 98 30.53 -2.94 6.14
CA ASP A 98 31.38 -2.45 7.22
C ASP A 98 32.67 -3.27 7.14
N GLN A 99 33.60 -2.81 6.31
CA GLN A 99 35.01 -3.18 6.43
C GLN A 99 35.53 -2.40 7.63
N PRO A 100 36.22 -3.07 8.57
CA PRO A 100 36.80 -2.41 9.72
C PRO A 100 37.93 -1.49 9.26
N GLU A 101 37.78 -0.20 9.56
CA GLU A 101 38.83 0.70 10.04
C GLU A 101 38.25 1.65 11.09
#